data_AF-A0A7M5WQN9-F1
#
_entry.id   AF-A0A7M5WQN9-F1
#
_cell.length_a   1.000
_cell.length_b   1.000
_cell.length_c   1.000
_cell.angle_alpha   90.00
_cell.angle_beta   90.00
_cell.angle_gamma   90.00
#
_symmetry.space_group_name_H-M   'P 1'
#
loop_
_entity.id
_entity.type
_entity.pdbx_description
1 polymer ?
#
loop_
_entity_poly.entity_id
_entity_poly.type
_entity_poly.pdbx_seq_one_letter_code
_entity_poly.pdbx_strand_id
1 'polypeptide(L)'
;MAFFRYLDDSTEKFTKLDRVIKSGFKLTTEAADDLEKGDENVRELRDLMIQYASMEHDMKNYLKAAAEAKLVFEDSMNGDPDGENEVDFEVIFADKLQTVSTKNSKDDFSKHKSVKAFDETVMEHHFGGSQNESESGEHGSVANGDNDDDDDEIEMTQDDSQRFICPLTKIEMVDPVKNICGHNYSRVAIETHIKNNKNRVQGIRCPVAGCAHMVSRDTLEDNAVLAYKIKQKNRN
;
A
#
# COMPACT_ATOMS: atom_id res chain seq x y z
N MET A 1 -4.87 20.23 33.33
CA MET A 1 -5.35 18.99 32.65
C MET A 1 -6.29 19.21 31.46
N ALA A 2 -6.96 20.37 31.28
CA ALA A 2 -7.84 20.59 30.11
C ALA A 2 -7.07 20.68 28.76
N PHE A 3 -5.84 21.21 28.77
CA PHE A 3 -4.98 21.36 27.59
C PHE A 3 -4.74 20.03 26.85
N PHE A 4 -4.35 18.96 27.57
CA PHE A 4 -4.13 17.65 26.95
C PHE A 4 -5.40 17.01 26.41
N ARG A 5 -6.58 17.35 26.94
CA ARG A 5 -7.85 16.88 26.37
C ARG A 5 -8.07 17.41 24.94
N TYR A 6 -7.67 18.65 24.67
CA TYR A 6 -7.75 19.23 23.32
C TYR A 6 -6.73 18.61 22.37
N LEU A 7 -5.52 18.33 22.86
CA LEU A 7 -4.51 17.61 22.09
C LEU A 7 -4.98 16.19 21.74
N ASP A 8 -5.54 15.48 22.71
CA ASP A 8 -6.06 14.12 22.53
C ASP A 8 -7.23 14.12 21.51
N ASP A 9 -8.18 15.07 21.60
CA ASP A 9 -9.25 15.24 20.60
C ASP A 9 -8.71 15.54 19.19
N SER A 10 -7.68 16.38 19.09
CA SER A 10 -7.01 16.67 17.82
C SER A 10 -6.36 15.41 17.22
N THR A 11 -5.59 14.66 18.01
CA THR A 11 -4.95 13.41 17.55
C THR A 11 -5.97 12.34 17.15
N GLU A 12 -7.13 12.28 17.80
CA GLU A 12 -8.23 11.40 17.38
C GLU A 12 -8.78 11.80 16.01
N LYS A 13 -8.94 13.09 15.74
CA LYS A 13 -9.37 13.60 14.43
C LYS A 13 -8.37 13.26 13.32
N PHE A 14 -7.08 13.39 13.58
CA PHE A 14 -6.04 12.94 12.63
C PHE A 14 -6.10 11.43 12.37
N THR A 15 -6.41 10.62 13.39
CA THR A 15 -6.62 9.18 13.19
C THR A 15 -7.83 8.87 12.29
N LYS A 16 -8.87 9.72 12.31
CA LYS A 16 -10.01 9.61 11.37
C LYS A 16 -9.60 10.02 9.97
N LEU A 17 -8.76 11.05 9.82
CA LEU A 17 -8.23 11.49 8.53
C LEU A 17 -7.41 10.39 7.84
N ASP A 18 -6.65 9.59 8.59
CA ASP A 18 -5.93 8.41 8.07
C ASP A 18 -6.84 7.44 7.29
N ARG A 19 -8.05 7.22 7.80
CA ARG A 19 -9.04 6.36 7.14
C ARG A 19 -9.54 6.97 5.84
N VAL A 20 -9.73 8.29 5.82
CA VAL A 20 -10.15 9.02 4.62
C VAL A 20 -9.05 8.97 3.55
N ILE A 21 -7.78 9.13 3.92
CA ILE A 21 -6.64 8.99 3.01
C ILE A 21 -6.60 7.59 2.38
N LYS A 22 -6.74 6.55 3.22
CA LYS A 22 -6.81 5.16 2.76
C LYS A 22 -7.97 4.90 1.82
N SER A 23 -9.13 5.50 2.09
CA SER A 23 -10.26 5.46 1.17
C SER A 23 -9.97 6.19 -0.14
N GLY A 24 -9.26 7.32 -0.09
CA GLY A 24 -8.83 8.10 -1.25
C GLY A 24 -8.00 7.26 -2.21
N PHE A 25 -6.96 6.59 -1.72
CA PHE A 25 -6.15 5.66 -2.53
C PHE A 25 -7.02 4.65 -3.29
N LYS A 26 -7.97 4.01 -2.59
CA LYS A 26 -8.85 3.01 -3.19
C LYS A 26 -9.75 3.62 -4.27
N LEU A 27 -10.39 4.75 -3.99
CA LEU A 27 -11.31 5.43 -4.92
C LEU A 27 -10.57 5.90 -6.17
N THR A 28 -9.33 6.38 -6.03
CA THR A 28 -8.51 6.79 -7.16
C THR A 28 -8.12 5.61 -8.05
N THR A 29 -7.77 4.46 -7.47
CA THR A 29 -7.58 3.22 -8.25
C THR A 29 -8.86 2.83 -8.98
N GLU A 30 -10.01 2.81 -8.29
CA GLU A 30 -11.29 2.46 -8.92
C GLU A 30 -11.69 3.42 -10.04
N ALA A 31 -11.46 4.72 -9.86
CA ALA A 31 -11.72 5.71 -10.90
C ALA A 31 -10.81 5.51 -12.12
N ALA A 32 -9.53 5.20 -11.90
CA ALA A 32 -8.60 4.94 -13.00
C ALA A 32 -8.97 3.67 -13.77
N ASP A 33 -9.44 2.62 -13.08
CA ASP A 33 -9.90 1.37 -13.70
C ASP A 33 -11.10 1.53 -14.65
N ASP A 34 -11.85 2.61 -14.51
CA ASP A 34 -13.03 2.92 -15.31
C ASP A 34 -12.70 3.81 -16.52
N LEU A 35 -11.44 4.30 -16.61
CA LEU A 35 -10.95 5.04 -17.77
C LEU A 35 -10.54 4.11 -18.92
N GLU A 36 -10.45 4.67 -20.12
CA GLU A 36 -10.00 3.94 -21.29
C GLU A 36 -8.47 3.72 -21.26
N LYS A 37 -8.01 2.68 -21.96
CA LYS A 37 -6.57 2.45 -22.13
C LYS A 37 -5.92 3.65 -22.84
N GLY A 38 -4.77 4.09 -22.35
CA GLY A 38 -4.07 5.25 -22.87
C GLY A 38 -4.62 6.61 -22.41
N ASP A 39 -5.69 6.66 -21.60
CA ASP A 39 -6.25 7.92 -21.10
C ASP A 39 -5.22 8.71 -20.26
N GLU A 40 -4.96 9.96 -20.63
CA GLU A 40 -3.97 10.81 -19.98
C GLU A 40 -4.31 11.12 -18.52
N ASN A 41 -5.60 11.12 -18.15
CA ASN A 41 -6.06 11.38 -16.79
C ASN A 41 -5.54 10.34 -15.79
N VAL A 42 -5.15 9.15 -16.24
CA VAL A 42 -4.54 8.12 -15.39
C VAL A 42 -3.23 8.62 -14.75
N ARG A 43 -2.47 9.47 -15.45
CA ARG A 43 -1.26 10.09 -14.90
C ARG A 43 -1.59 11.11 -13.82
N GLU A 44 -2.65 11.89 -13.99
CA GLU A 44 -3.12 12.82 -12.96
C GLU A 44 -3.61 12.08 -11.71
N LEU A 45 -4.32 10.96 -11.89
CA LEU A 45 -4.72 10.08 -10.80
C LEU A 45 -3.51 9.48 -10.09
N ARG A 46 -2.44 9.13 -10.80
CA ARG A 46 -1.17 8.71 -10.19
C ARG A 46 -0.55 9.83 -9.33
N ASP A 47 -0.53 11.07 -9.82
CA ASP A 47 -0.03 12.21 -9.06
C ASP A 47 -0.87 12.45 -7.80
N LEU A 48 -2.20 12.22 -7.86
CA LEU A 48 -3.07 12.24 -6.69
C LEU A 48 -2.72 11.13 -5.68
N MET A 49 -2.34 9.93 -6.13
CA MET A 49 -1.82 8.88 -5.24
C MET A 49 -0.55 9.33 -4.50
N ILE A 50 0.34 10.06 -5.18
CA ILE A 50 1.56 10.62 -4.55
C ILE A 50 1.19 11.68 -3.49
N GLN A 51 0.20 12.54 -3.79
CA GLN A 51 -0.29 13.53 -2.82
C GLN A 51 -0.89 12.87 -1.57
N TYR A 52 -1.66 11.78 -1.73
CA TYR A 52 -2.16 11.00 -0.60
C TYR A 52 -1.05 10.40 0.25
N ALA A 53 0.02 9.88 -0.39
CA ALA A 53 1.19 9.35 0.32
C ALA A 53 1.92 10.42 1.13
N SER A 54 2.08 11.63 0.56
CA SER A 54 2.63 12.77 1.28
C SER A 54 1.74 13.16 2.47
N MET A 55 0.43 13.25 2.28
CA MET A 55 -0.51 13.62 3.35
C MET A 55 -0.55 12.57 4.48
N GLU A 56 -0.48 11.28 4.14
CA GLU A 56 -0.41 10.19 5.14
C GLU A 56 0.88 10.32 5.97
N HIS A 57 2.00 10.61 5.31
CA HIS A 57 3.29 10.80 5.95
C HIS A 57 3.29 12.01 6.90
N ASP A 58 2.82 13.17 6.46
CA ASP A 58 2.81 14.40 7.26
C ASP A 58 1.91 14.26 8.50
N MET A 59 0.75 13.62 8.34
CA MET A 59 -0.15 13.31 9.43
C MET A 59 0.49 12.35 10.45
N LYS A 60 1.21 11.32 10.01
CA LYS A 60 1.94 10.41 10.92
C LYS A 60 3.04 11.15 11.69
N ASN A 61 3.74 12.06 11.02
CA ASN A 61 4.77 12.87 11.67
C ASN A 61 4.16 13.81 12.72
N TYR A 62 3.02 14.44 12.42
CA TYR A 62 2.28 15.26 13.37
C TYR A 62 1.86 14.45 14.61
N LEU A 63 1.24 13.28 14.41
CA LEU A 63 0.80 12.41 15.50
C LEU A 63 1.99 11.97 16.39
N LYS A 64 3.12 11.62 15.76
CA LYS A 64 4.33 11.24 16.47
C LYS A 64 4.91 12.40 17.27
N ALA A 65 5.04 13.58 16.65
CA ALA A 65 5.55 14.77 17.31
C ALA A 65 4.67 15.18 18.49
N ALA A 66 3.34 15.11 18.35
CA ALA A 66 2.40 15.42 19.42
C ALA A 66 2.54 14.45 20.61
N ALA A 67 2.69 13.16 20.34
CA ALA A 67 2.91 12.15 21.38
C ALA A 67 4.25 12.35 22.10
N GLU A 68 5.34 12.59 21.35
CA GLU A 68 6.67 12.85 21.93
C GLU A 68 6.69 14.15 22.74
N ALA A 69 6.06 15.21 22.25
CA ALA A 69 5.97 16.50 22.96
C ALA A 69 5.18 16.38 24.26
N LYS A 70 4.10 15.61 24.28
CA LYS A 70 3.31 15.33 25.50
C LYS A 70 4.17 14.65 26.57
N LEU A 71 4.94 13.63 26.20
CA LEU A 71 5.83 12.93 27.12
C LEU A 71 6.90 13.86 27.73
N VAL A 72 7.55 14.68 26.89
CA VAL A 72 8.58 15.63 27.36
C VAL A 72 7.99 16.69 28.29
N PHE A 73 6.80 17.21 27.96
CA PHE A 73 6.13 18.20 28.78
C PHE A 73 5.73 17.62 30.15
N GLU A 74 5.17 16.42 30.18
CA GLU A 74 4.79 15.73 31.43
C GLU A 74 6.02 15.43 32.30
N ASP A 75 7.13 14.98 31.70
CA ASP A 75 8.40 14.74 32.42
C ASP A 75 8.98 16.03 33.01
N SER A 76 8.96 17.13 32.23
CA SER A 76 9.46 18.44 32.67
C SER A 76 8.63 19.00 33.85
N MET A 77 7.30 18.82 33.81
CA MET A 77 6.41 19.23 34.90
C MET A 77 6.60 18.38 36.17
N ASN A 78 6.88 17.09 36.03
CA ASN A 78 7.14 16.22 37.18
C ASN A 78 8.53 16.46 37.81
N GLY A 79 9.50 16.92 37.00
CA GLY A 79 10.86 17.25 37.42
C GLY A 79 11.02 18.62 38.08
N ASP A 80 10.04 19.51 37.94
CA ASP A 80 10.00 20.84 38.55
C ASP A 80 8.69 21.06 39.34
N PRO A 81 8.56 20.44 40.52
CA PRO A 81 7.32 20.49 41.30
C PRO A 81 7.01 21.88 41.86
N ASP A 82 8.02 22.75 42.01
CA ASP A 82 7.88 24.12 42.51
C ASP A 82 7.52 25.11 41.38
N GLY A 83 7.65 24.69 40.11
CA GLY A 83 7.20 25.44 38.93
C GLY A 83 8.04 26.68 38.64
N GLU A 84 9.34 26.62 38.91
CA GLU A 84 10.26 27.73 38.70
C GLU A 84 10.62 27.94 37.23
N ASN A 85 10.56 26.88 36.41
CA ASN A 85 10.85 26.91 34.99
C ASN A 85 9.58 26.99 34.15
N GLU A 86 9.51 28.00 33.27
CA GLU A 86 8.46 28.10 32.26
C GLU A 86 8.69 27.06 31.16
N VAL A 87 7.74 26.12 31.01
CA VAL A 87 7.78 25.08 29.99
C VAL A 87 6.73 25.39 28.91
N ASP A 88 7.19 25.75 27.71
CA ASP A 88 6.31 26.04 26.58
C ASP A 88 6.10 24.79 25.71
N PHE A 89 4.86 24.28 25.69
CA PHE A 89 4.49 23.13 24.88
C PHE A 89 4.61 23.41 23.38
N GLU A 90 4.32 24.62 22.91
CA GLU A 90 4.35 24.95 21.49
C GLU A 90 5.79 24.88 20.96
N VAL A 91 6.76 25.33 21.75
CA VAL A 91 8.19 25.21 21.45
C VAL A 91 8.63 23.74 21.41
N ILE A 92 8.24 22.94 22.42
CA ILE A 92 8.57 21.51 22.45
C ILE A 92 7.97 20.79 21.24
N PHE A 93 6.71 21.08 20.92
CA PHE A 93 6.01 20.48 19.79
C PHE A 93 6.67 20.86 18.46
N ALA A 94 7.01 22.13 18.26
CA ALA A 94 7.70 22.59 17.07
C ALA A 94 9.07 21.90 16.89
N ASP A 95 9.85 21.75 17.97
CA ASP A 95 11.12 21.00 17.98
C ASP A 95 10.92 19.54 17.56
N LYS A 96 9.94 18.85 18.15
CA LYS A 96 9.64 17.46 17.78
C LYS A 96 9.15 17.32 16.36
N LEU A 97 8.28 18.21 15.90
CA LEU A 97 7.80 18.19 14.53
C LEU A 97 8.94 18.39 13.53
N GLN A 98 9.83 19.35 13.77
CA GLN A 98 11.01 19.57 12.92
C GLN A 98 11.95 18.36 12.95
N THR A 99 12.20 17.77 14.11
CA THR A 99 13.07 16.59 14.27
C THR A 99 12.51 15.36 13.54
N VAL A 100 11.19 15.14 13.61
CA VAL A 100 10.54 14.03 12.91
C VAL A 100 10.51 14.28 11.40
N SER A 101 10.23 15.49 10.94
CA SER A 101 10.16 15.84 9.51
C SER A 101 11.53 15.86 8.82
N THR A 102 12.58 16.35 9.47
CA THR A 102 13.94 16.41 8.87
C THR A 102 14.57 15.04 8.66
N LYS A 103 14.24 14.04 9.48
CA LYS A 103 14.64 12.64 9.26
C LYS A 103 14.06 12.06 7.97
N ASN A 104 12.95 12.62 7.47
CA ASN A 104 12.16 12.07 6.38
C ASN A 104 12.05 13.00 5.15
N SER A 105 12.76 14.14 5.14
CA SER A 105 12.65 15.19 4.10
C SER A 105 13.13 14.76 2.68
N LYS A 106 13.60 13.52 2.51
CA LYS A 106 14.03 12.94 1.22
C LYS A 106 13.11 11.82 0.74
N ASP A 107 11.92 11.71 1.33
CA ASP A 107 11.02 10.60 1.04
C ASP A 107 10.49 10.72 -0.39
N ASP A 108 10.89 9.75 -1.20
CA ASP A 108 10.37 9.54 -2.53
C ASP A 108 9.04 8.78 -2.43
N PHE A 109 7.94 9.53 -2.38
CA PHE A 109 6.60 8.98 -2.23
C PHE A 109 6.14 8.13 -3.42
N SER A 110 6.86 8.15 -4.56
CA SER A 110 6.61 7.18 -5.63
C SER A 110 6.85 5.74 -5.18
N LYS A 111 7.66 5.54 -4.13
CA LYS A 111 7.94 4.23 -3.53
C LYS A 111 6.89 3.79 -2.51
N HIS A 112 5.90 4.65 -2.20
CA HIS A 112 4.84 4.30 -1.28
C HIS A 112 4.08 3.06 -1.78
N LYS A 113 3.72 2.15 -0.86
CA LYS A 113 3.11 0.86 -1.21
C LYS A 113 1.88 0.99 -2.12
N SER A 114 1.02 1.97 -1.86
CA SER A 114 -0.20 2.19 -2.64
C SER A 114 0.09 2.78 -4.01
N VAL A 115 1.14 3.60 -4.13
CA VAL A 115 1.58 4.17 -5.41
C VAL A 115 2.22 3.09 -6.28
N LYS A 116 3.11 2.28 -5.70
CA LYS A 116 3.67 1.12 -6.41
C LYS A 116 2.60 0.13 -6.87
N ALA A 117 1.64 -0.18 -6.01
CA ALA A 117 0.54 -1.05 -6.39
C ALA A 117 -0.27 -0.46 -7.55
N PHE A 118 -0.52 0.86 -7.56
CA PHE A 118 -1.16 1.56 -8.68
C PHE A 118 -0.31 1.47 -9.96
N ASP A 119 1.01 1.66 -9.86
CA ASP A 119 1.92 1.56 -11.00
C ASP A 119 1.92 0.15 -11.61
N GLU A 120 2.06 -0.88 -10.78
CA GLU A 120 2.09 -2.30 -11.17
C GLU A 120 0.74 -2.82 -11.69
N THR A 121 -0.35 -2.07 -11.54
CA THR A 121 -1.70 -2.51 -11.95
C THR A 121 -2.27 -1.61 -13.01
N VAL A 122 -2.56 -0.37 -12.65
CA VAL A 122 -3.24 0.61 -13.48
C VAL A 122 -2.30 1.15 -14.54
N MET A 123 -1.10 1.62 -14.18
CA MET A 123 -0.19 2.20 -15.18
C MET A 123 0.25 1.17 -16.22
N GLU A 124 0.58 -0.06 -15.79
CA GLU A 124 0.89 -1.16 -16.69
C GLU A 124 -0.30 -1.53 -17.59
N HIS A 125 -1.53 -1.57 -17.07
CA HIS A 125 -2.71 -1.89 -17.89
C HIS A 125 -3.03 -0.81 -18.94
N HIS A 126 -2.91 0.47 -18.56
CA HIS A 126 -3.27 1.59 -19.44
C HIS A 126 -2.16 1.95 -20.44
N PHE A 127 -0.89 1.72 -20.11
CA PHE A 127 0.26 2.17 -20.92
C PHE A 127 1.29 1.08 -21.24
N GLY A 128 1.24 -0.09 -20.59
CA GLY A 128 2.21 -1.18 -20.76
C GLY A 128 2.04 -1.99 -22.05
N GLY A 129 1.02 -1.69 -22.87
CA GLY A 129 0.78 -2.33 -24.17
C GLY A 129 1.40 -1.61 -25.37
N SER A 130 2.10 -0.48 -25.18
CA SER A 130 2.64 0.30 -26.30
C SER A 130 4.07 -0.15 -26.67
N GLN A 131 4.20 -1.38 -27.15
CA GLN A 131 5.15 -1.69 -28.22
C GLN A 131 4.33 -2.27 -29.38
N ASN A 132 4.49 -1.65 -30.55
CA ASN A 132 3.77 -1.90 -31.79
C ASN A 132 2.41 -1.20 -31.88
N GLU A 133 2.45 0.09 -32.23
CA GLU A 133 1.79 0.61 -33.45
C GLU A 133 2.00 2.14 -33.51
N SER A 134 2.95 2.58 -34.34
CA SER A 134 2.93 3.86 -35.05
C SER A 134 4.02 3.84 -36.12
N GLU A 135 3.56 3.75 -37.37
CA GLU A 135 4.32 3.74 -38.60
C GLU A 135 4.97 5.09 -38.95
N SER A 136 5.98 4.99 -39.83
CA SER A 136 6.33 5.92 -40.92
C SER A 136 7.25 7.11 -40.62
N GLY A 137 8.47 7.02 -41.18
CA GLY A 137 9.44 8.12 -41.29
C GLY A 137 10.84 7.69 -41.71
N GLU A 138 10.97 7.16 -42.94
CA GLU A 138 12.15 7.24 -43.83
C GLU A 138 13.58 6.98 -43.28
N HIS A 139 14.23 5.90 -43.72
CA HIS A 139 15.27 5.89 -44.77
C HIS A 139 16.21 4.67 -44.64
N GLY A 140 16.28 3.83 -45.69
CA GLY A 140 17.50 3.08 -46.06
C GLY A 140 17.55 1.56 -45.84
N SER A 141 17.12 0.80 -46.86
CA SER A 141 17.85 -0.30 -47.56
C SER A 141 18.76 -1.25 -46.73
N VAL A 142 18.71 -2.59 -46.82
CA VAL A 142 18.86 -3.47 -48.00
C VAL A 142 18.38 -4.90 -47.62
N ALA A 143 17.84 -5.62 -48.61
CA ALA A 143 17.34 -6.99 -48.58
C ALA A 143 18.41 -8.10 -48.34
N ASN A 144 18.00 -9.22 -47.72
CA ASN A 144 17.99 -10.58 -48.31
C ASN A 144 17.71 -11.68 -47.28
N GLY A 145 16.87 -12.66 -47.65
CA GLY A 145 17.08 -14.08 -47.35
C GLY A 145 15.97 -14.82 -46.60
N ASP A 146 15.24 -15.66 -47.34
CA ASP A 146 14.39 -16.79 -46.90
C ASP A 146 14.96 -17.58 -45.70
N ASN A 147 14.08 -18.09 -44.83
CA ASN A 147 13.70 -19.52 -44.77
C ASN A 147 12.70 -19.79 -43.63
N ASP A 148 11.78 -20.70 -43.95
CA ASP A 148 10.82 -21.39 -43.09
C ASP A 148 11.46 -22.00 -41.82
N ASP A 149 10.76 -21.99 -40.69
CA ASP A 149 10.14 -23.21 -40.13
C ASP A 149 9.29 -22.88 -38.89
N ASP A 150 8.13 -23.52 -38.84
CA ASP A 150 7.23 -23.60 -37.69
C ASP A 150 7.96 -24.16 -36.46
N ASP A 151 7.97 -23.40 -35.37
CA ASP A 151 7.89 -23.94 -34.00
C ASP A 151 7.56 -22.77 -33.06
N ASP A 152 6.32 -22.28 -33.15
CA ASP A 152 5.72 -21.55 -32.03
C ASP A 152 5.51 -22.56 -30.90
N GLU A 153 6.56 -22.70 -30.09
CA GLU A 153 6.49 -23.26 -28.75
C GLU A 153 5.48 -22.41 -27.98
N ILE A 154 4.21 -22.85 -28.04
CA ILE A 154 3.15 -22.41 -27.13
C ILE A 154 3.68 -22.73 -25.75
N GLU A 155 4.29 -21.74 -25.12
CA GLU A 155 4.70 -21.79 -23.73
C GLU A 155 3.42 -21.99 -22.93
N MET A 156 3.13 -23.27 -22.62
CA MET A 156 2.03 -23.68 -21.76
C MET A 156 2.29 -23.07 -20.39
N THR A 157 1.80 -21.85 -20.17
CA THR A 157 1.70 -21.30 -18.82
C THR A 157 0.73 -22.20 -18.07
N GLN A 158 1.26 -22.96 -17.12
CA GLN A 158 0.47 -23.78 -16.21
C GLN A 158 -0.63 -22.91 -15.59
N ASP A 159 -1.86 -23.13 -16.05
CA ASP A 159 -3.13 -22.70 -15.49
C ASP A 159 -3.04 -21.56 -14.45
N ASP A 160 -2.93 -20.31 -14.93
CA ASP A 160 -2.97 -19.11 -14.10
C ASP A 160 -4.24 -19.03 -13.23
N SER A 161 -5.28 -19.84 -13.49
CA SER A 161 -6.53 -19.83 -12.73
C SER A 161 -6.35 -20.29 -11.27
N GLN A 162 -5.40 -21.19 -10.99
CA GLN A 162 -5.13 -21.66 -9.62
C GLN A 162 -4.54 -20.56 -8.73
N ARG A 163 -3.95 -19.51 -9.32
CA ARG A 163 -3.34 -18.38 -8.58
C ARG A 163 -4.38 -17.50 -7.90
N PHE A 164 -5.64 -17.56 -8.34
CA PHE A 164 -6.74 -16.77 -7.79
C PHE A 164 -7.55 -17.50 -6.72
N ILE A 165 -7.34 -18.81 -6.53
CA ILE A 165 -8.11 -19.63 -5.60
C ILE A 165 -7.51 -19.58 -4.20
N CYS A 166 -8.33 -19.24 -3.21
CA CYS A 166 -7.90 -19.22 -1.82
C CYS A 166 -7.61 -20.65 -1.34
N PRO A 167 -6.43 -20.92 -0.74
CA PRO A 167 -6.08 -22.26 -0.28
C PRO A 167 -6.94 -22.74 0.89
N LEU A 168 -7.61 -21.82 1.61
CA LEU A 168 -8.52 -22.13 2.73
C LEU A 168 -9.96 -22.40 2.28
N THR A 169 -10.51 -21.55 1.42
CA THR A 169 -11.93 -21.65 1.02
C THR A 169 -12.15 -22.45 -0.26
N LYS A 170 -11.08 -22.70 -1.03
CA LYS A 170 -11.12 -23.39 -2.34
C LYS A 170 -12.03 -22.71 -3.38
N ILE A 171 -12.31 -21.43 -3.19
CA ILE A 171 -13.01 -20.56 -4.14
C ILE A 171 -12.13 -19.34 -4.43
N GLU A 172 -12.52 -18.56 -5.43
CA GLU A 172 -11.83 -17.33 -5.80
C GLU A 172 -11.64 -16.39 -4.60
N MET A 173 -10.47 -15.76 -4.51
CA MET A 173 -10.11 -14.90 -3.41
C MET A 173 -10.95 -13.62 -3.37
N VAL A 174 -11.44 -13.30 -2.17
CA VAL A 174 -12.14 -12.04 -1.89
C VAL A 174 -11.27 -11.22 -0.95
N ASP A 175 -10.92 -10.00 -1.36
CA ASP A 175 -9.99 -9.12 -0.65
C ASP A 175 -8.67 -9.85 -0.32
N PRO A 176 -7.87 -10.17 -1.35
CA PRO A 176 -6.69 -11.00 -1.17
C PRO A 176 -5.63 -10.30 -0.31
N VAL A 177 -5.12 -11.04 0.67
CA VAL A 177 -3.99 -10.65 1.53
C VAL A 177 -2.84 -11.63 1.35
N LYS A 178 -1.61 -11.14 1.48
CA LYS A 178 -0.36 -11.87 1.32
C LYS A 178 0.38 -11.97 2.65
N ASN A 179 0.95 -13.12 2.96
CA ASN A 179 1.89 -13.26 4.07
C ASN A 179 3.33 -12.98 3.63
N ILE A 180 4.26 -12.82 4.58
CA ILE A 180 5.71 -12.68 4.32
C ILE A 180 6.30 -13.78 3.42
N CYS A 181 5.69 -14.97 3.39
CA CYS A 181 6.11 -16.08 2.55
C CYS A 181 5.60 -16.01 1.10
N GLY A 182 4.85 -14.97 0.74
CA GLY A 182 4.31 -14.75 -0.61
C GLY A 182 2.96 -15.41 -0.89
N HIS A 183 2.47 -16.29 -0.01
CA HIS A 183 1.17 -16.95 -0.18
C HIS A 183 -0.01 -16.03 0.11
N ASN A 184 -1.09 -16.21 -0.66
CA ASN A 184 -2.27 -15.37 -0.66
C ASN A 184 -3.52 -16.08 -0.11
N TYR A 185 -4.41 -15.32 0.50
CA TYR A 185 -5.66 -15.80 1.09
C TYR A 185 -6.76 -14.75 0.96
N SER A 186 -8.03 -15.15 0.97
CA SER A 186 -9.12 -14.22 1.26
C SER A 186 -8.99 -13.71 2.70
N ARG A 187 -9.02 -12.38 2.93
CA ARG A 187 -8.81 -11.77 4.25
C ARG A 187 -9.64 -12.42 5.34
N VAL A 188 -10.95 -12.48 5.14
CA VAL A 188 -11.90 -13.02 6.14
C VAL A 188 -11.59 -14.48 6.47
N ALA A 189 -11.17 -15.27 5.48
CA ALA A 189 -10.86 -16.68 5.67
C ALA A 189 -9.61 -16.86 6.54
N ILE A 190 -8.52 -16.14 6.24
CA ILE A 190 -7.27 -16.26 7.00
C ILE A 190 -7.41 -15.67 8.41
N GLU A 191 -8.10 -14.53 8.57
CA GLU A 191 -8.34 -13.94 9.88
C GLU A 191 -9.19 -14.83 10.77
N THR A 192 -10.21 -15.47 10.22
CA THR A 192 -11.03 -16.46 10.93
C THR A 192 -10.19 -17.67 11.31
N HIS A 193 -9.33 -18.13 10.41
CA HIS A 193 -8.45 -19.27 10.67
C HIS A 193 -7.42 -18.97 11.77
N ILE A 194 -6.87 -17.76 11.82
CA ILE A 194 -6.02 -17.28 12.93
C ILE A 194 -6.83 -17.23 14.23
N LYS A 195 -8.02 -16.62 14.21
CA LYS A 195 -8.89 -16.44 15.38
C LYS A 195 -9.38 -17.76 15.98
N ASN A 196 -9.55 -18.81 15.18
CA ASN A 196 -9.98 -20.11 15.68
C ASN A 196 -8.83 -20.88 16.35
N ASN A 197 -7.58 -20.46 16.15
CA ASN A 197 -6.37 -21.08 16.70
C ASN A 197 -5.71 -20.21 17.79
N LYS A 198 -6.52 -19.52 18.61
CA LYS A 198 -6.11 -18.60 19.69
C LYS A 198 -5.09 -19.16 20.70
N ASN A 199 -4.94 -20.48 20.78
CA ASN A 199 -4.00 -21.12 21.71
C ASN A 199 -2.52 -20.97 21.31
N ARG A 200 -2.22 -20.30 20.19
CA ARG A 200 -0.85 -20.06 19.71
C ARG A 200 -0.49 -18.58 19.80
N VAL A 201 0.37 -18.25 20.76
CA VAL A 201 0.87 -16.89 21.02
C VAL A 201 1.58 -16.28 19.79
N GLN A 202 2.20 -17.12 18.95
CA GLN A 202 2.98 -16.69 17.77
C GLN A 202 2.21 -16.76 16.43
N GLY A 203 0.89 -16.97 16.45
CA GLY A 203 0.08 -17.15 15.23
C GLY A 203 -0.01 -18.61 14.77
N ILE A 204 -0.42 -18.82 13.51
CA ILE A 204 -0.59 -20.15 12.91
C ILE A 204 0.51 -20.46 11.90
N ARG A 205 0.71 -21.73 11.55
CA ARG A 205 1.52 -22.06 10.38
C ARG A 205 0.77 -21.68 9.11
N CYS A 206 1.51 -21.27 8.08
CA CYS A 206 1.02 -21.05 6.73
C CYS A 206 0.11 -22.21 6.29
N PRO A 207 -1.16 -21.95 5.88
CA PRO A 207 -2.08 -22.99 5.43
C PRO A 207 -1.66 -23.70 4.14
N VAL A 208 -0.69 -23.16 3.39
CA VAL A 208 -0.16 -23.82 2.20
C VAL A 208 0.80 -24.94 2.62
N ALA A 209 0.52 -26.15 2.14
CA ALA A 209 1.26 -27.36 2.48
C ALA A 209 2.76 -27.18 2.22
N GLY A 210 3.60 -27.63 3.17
CA GLY A 210 5.05 -27.54 3.07
C GLY A 210 5.65 -26.18 3.48
N CYS A 211 4.84 -25.14 3.68
CA CYS A 211 5.35 -23.85 4.12
C CYS A 211 5.50 -23.79 5.66
N ALA A 212 6.70 -23.47 6.14
CA ALA A 212 7.00 -23.39 7.57
C ALA A 212 6.80 -22.00 8.20
N HIS A 213 6.51 -20.97 7.38
CA HIS A 213 6.34 -19.61 7.88
C HIS A 213 5.09 -19.47 8.75
N MET A 214 5.18 -18.60 9.75
CA MET A 214 4.05 -18.24 10.59
C MET A 214 3.20 -17.16 9.89
N VAL A 215 1.91 -17.19 10.19
CA VAL A 215 0.93 -16.19 9.79
C VAL A 215 0.28 -15.65 11.06
N SER A 216 0.35 -14.35 11.24
CA SER A 216 -0.41 -13.59 12.24
C SER A 216 -1.09 -12.42 11.55
N ARG A 217 -1.89 -11.65 12.29
CA ARG A 217 -2.49 -10.42 11.74
C ARG A 217 -1.42 -9.41 11.33
N ASP A 218 -0.30 -9.39 12.04
CA ASP A 218 0.79 -8.43 11.81
C ASP A 218 1.65 -8.80 10.59
N THR A 219 1.60 -10.05 10.13
CA THR A 219 2.36 -10.51 8.96
C THR A 219 1.54 -10.48 7.66
N LEU A 220 0.26 -10.10 7.73
CA LEU A 220 -0.62 -10.03 6.58
C LEU A 220 -0.62 -8.61 6.00
N GLU A 221 -0.42 -8.54 4.69
CA GLU A 221 -0.45 -7.31 3.91
C GLU A 221 -1.48 -7.43 2.79
N ASP A 222 -2.10 -6.31 2.43
CA ASP A 222 -3.07 -6.27 1.33
C ASP A 222 -2.35 -6.57 0.00
N ASN A 223 -2.92 -7.46 -0.82
CA ASN A 223 -2.40 -7.74 -2.16
C ASN A 223 -3.26 -7.04 -3.22
N ALA A 224 -3.10 -5.72 -3.31
CA ALA A 224 -3.82 -4.88 -4.27
C ALA A 224 -3.61 -5.33 -5.73
N VAL A 225 -2.41 -5.81 -6.07
CA VAL A 225 -2.09 -6.34 -7.40
C VAL A 225 -2.95 -7.55 -7.74
N LEU A 226 -3.03 -8.53 -6.82
CA LEU A 226 -3.86 -9.71 -7.02
C LEU A 226 -5.35 -9.36 -7.03
N ALA A 227 -5.78 -8.42 -6.18
CA ALA A 227 -7.16 -7.95 -6.15
C ALA A 227 -7.57 -7.34 -7.51
N TYR A 228 -6.70 -6.51 -8.09
CA TYR A 228 -6.90 -5.92 -9.41
C TYR A 228 -6.98 -7.00 -10.50
N LYS A 229 -6.05 -7.96 -10.52
CA LYS A 229 -6.05 -9.05 -11.51
C LYS A 229 -7.31 -9.92 -11.45
N ILE A 230 -7.79 -10.25 -10.25
CA ILE A 230 -9.06 -10.97 -10.06
C ILE A 230 -10.24 -10.15 -10.59
N LYS A 231 -10.29 -8.86 -10.29
CA LYS A 231 -11.34 -7.95 -10.78
C LYS A 231 -11.35 -7.86 -12.31
N GLN A 232 -10.18 -7.75 -12.95
CA GLN A 232 -10.06 -7.72 -14.41
C GLN A 232 -10.52 -9.03 -15.05
N LYS A 233 -10.10 -10.18 -14.51
CA LYS A 233 -10.55 -11.50 -14.96
C LYS A 233 -12.08 -11.63 -14.93
N ASN A 234 -12.72 -11.13 -13.87
CA ASN A 234 -14.18 -11.22 -13.70
C ASN A 234 -14.98 -10.22 -14.55
N ARG A 235 -14.32 -9.26 -15.20
CA ARG A 235 -14.93 -8.30 -16.13
C ARG A 235 -14.97 -8.83 -17.58
N ASN A 236 -14.11 -9.79 -17.93
CA ASN A 236 -14.04 -10.44 -19.24
C ASN A 236 -14.88 -11.72 -19.28
#